data_AF-A0A7K2KMX6-F1
#
_entry.id   AF-A0A7K2KMX6-F1
#
_cell.length_a   1.000
_cell.length_b   1.000
_cell.length_c   1.000
_cell.angle_alpha   90.00
_cell.angle_beta   90.00
_cell.angle_gamma   90.00
#
_symmetry.space_group_name_H-M   'P 1'
#
loop_
_entity.id
_entity.type
_entity.pdbx_description
1 polymer ?
#
loop_
_entity_poly.entity_id
_entity_poly.type
_entity_poly.pdbx_seq_one_letter_code
_entity_poly.pdbx_strand_id
1 'polypeptide(L)'
;MPRQPEGVVRAPAESLREAQRLLDAGMPFHAHEVFEDAWKSGPASERDLWQGLAQLAVGLTHAARGNSAGGARLLRRGADRLAGDTA
;
A
#
# COMPACT_ATOMS: atom_id res chain seq x y z
N MET A 1 10.23 -5.22 14.59
CA MET A 1 9.41 -4.01 14.83
C MET A 1 7.97 -4.43 15.03
N PRO A 2 7.26 -3.89 16.03
CA PRO A 2 5.83 -4.13 16.20
C PRO A 2 5.03 -3.55 15.01
N ARG A 3 3.78 -3.98 14.85
CA ARG A 3 2.86 -3.38 13.86
C ARG A 3 2.54 -1.93 14.23
N GLN A 4 2.17 -1.13 13.24
CA GLN A 4 1.64 0.21 13.53
C GLN A 4 0.30 0.08 14.28
N PRO A 5 -0.09 1.07 15.10
CA PRO A 5 -1.46 1.16 15.58
C PRO A 5 -2.42 1.18 14.39
N GLU A 6 -3.49 0.39 14.44
CA GLU A 6 -4.49 0.34 13.37
C GLU A 6 -5.42 1.56 13.41
N GLY A 7 -5.91 2.00 12.25
CA GLY A 7 -6.92 3.04 12.14
C GLY A 7 -6.41 4.46 12.38
N VAL A 8 -5.11 4.71 12.14
CA VAL A 8 -4.54 6.04 12.31
C VAL A 8 -4.88 6.89 11.10
N VAL A 9 -5.81 7.83 11.29
CA VAL A 9 -6.21 8.79 10.26
C VAL A 9 -5.11 9.83 10.07
N ARG A 10 -4.67 10.01 8.82
CA ARG A 10 -3.65 10.98 8.40
C ARG A 10 -4.15 11.75 7.18
N ALA A 11 -3.65 12.96 6.97
CA ALA A 11 -3.92 13.66 5.71
C ALA A 11 -3.27 12.91 4.52
N PRO A 12 -3.82 12.98 3.30
CA PRO A 12 -3.28 12.26 2.13
C PRO A 12 -1.75 12.41 1.94
N ALA A 13 -1.25 13.65 2.02
CA ALA A 13 0.17 13.92 1.86
C ALA A 13 1.02 13.34 3.00
N GLU A 14 0.48 13.23 4.21
CA GLU A 14 1.17 12.61 5.34
C GLU A 14 1.19 11.09 5.21
N SER A 15 0.09 10.47 4.77
CA SER A 15 0.04 9.04 4.46
C SER A 15 1.09 8.66 3.42
N LEU A 16 1.21 9.44 2.33
CA LEU A 16 2.22 9.22 1.30
C LEU A 16 3.65 9.35 1.85
N ARG A 17 3.94 10.41 2.62
CA ARG A 17 5.28 10.62 3.22
C ARG A 17 5.65 9.50 4.20
N GLU A 18 4.74 9.11 5.07
CA GLU A 18 5.01 8.05 6.06
C GLU A 18 5.20 6.69 5.38
N ALA A 19 4.35 6.34 4.41
CA ALA A 19 4.51 5.10 3.67
C ALA A 19 5.82 5.08 2.87
N GLN A 20 6.22 6.19 2.24
CA GLN A 20 7.51 6.29 1.55
C GLN A 20 8.68 6.08 2.52
N ARG A 21 8.67 6.73 3.69
CA ARG A 21 9.70 6.55 4.73
C ARG A 21 9.82 5.09 5.16
N LEU A 22 8.69 4.39 5.29
CA LEU A 22 8.67 2.97 5.64
C LEU A 22 9.21 2.09 4.51
N LEU A 23 8.89 2.40 3.25
CA LEU A 23 9.45 1.71 2.08
C LEU A 23 10.97 1.89 2.01
N ASP A 24 11.47 3.11 2.19
CA ASP A 24 12.90 3.43 2.21
C ASP A 24 13.62 2.68 3.35
N ALA A 25 12.93 2.43 4.47
CA ALA A 25 13.43 1.65 5.59
C ALA A 25 13.30 0.12 5.40
N GLY A 26 12.85 -0.36 4.25
CA GLY A 26 12.66 -1.80 3.99
C GLY A 26 11.47 -2.41 4.75
N MET A 27 10.46 -1.60 5.09
CA MET A 27 9.27 -2.01 5.85
C MET A 27 7.98 -1.96 5.00
N PRO A 28 7.87 -2.76 3.92
CA PRO A 28 6.76 -2.67 2.97
C PRO A 28 5.41 -3.10 3.59
N PHE A 29 5.40 -3.98 4.60
CA PHE A 29 4.16 -4.36 5.26
C PHE A 29 3.57 -3.20 6.08
N HIS A 30 4.41 -2.45 6.78
CA HIS A 30 3.98 -1.26 7.52
C HIS A 30 3.52 -0.15 6.58
N ALA A 31 4.18 0.01 5.42
CA ALA A 31 3.70 0.94 4.39
C ALA A 31 2.30 0.53 3.85
N HIS A 32 2.06 -0.78 3.69
CA HIS A 32 0.75 -1.31 3.33
C HIS A 32 -0.32 -0.92 4.37
N GLU A 33 -0.04 -1.05 5.67
CA GLU A 33 -0.97 -0.66 6.73
C GLU A 33 -1.34 0.83 6.64
N VAL A 34 -0.37 1.71 6.38
CA VAL A 34 -0.63 3.16 6.19
C VAL A 34 -1.56 3.44 5.00
N PHE A 35 -1.32 2.76 3.86
CA PHE A 35 -2.20 2.90 2.70
C PHE A 35 -3.57 2.29 2.92
N GLU A 36 -3.67 1.20 3.68
CA GLU A 36 -4.95 0.58 4.03
C GLU A 36 -5.79 1.48 4.94
N ASP A 37 -5.17 2.13 5.93
CA ASP A 37 -5.85 3.12 6.77
C ASP A 37 -6.35 4.30 5.94
N ALA A 38 -5.54 4.81 5.00
CA ALA A 38 -5.95 5.87 4.07
C ALA A 38 -7.09 5.42 3.15
N TRP A 39 -7.09 4.17 2.68
CA TRP A 39 -8.21 3.60 1.93
C TRP A 39 -9.49 3.57 2.77
N LYS A 40 -9.42 3.10 4.02
CA LYS A 40 -10.60 2.94 4.88
C LYS A 40 -11.20 4.26 5.36
N SER A 41 -10.37 5.30 5.48
CA SER A 41 -10.78 6.61 6.03
C SER A 41 -10.94 7.72 4.97
N GLY A 42 -10.39 7.55 3.77
CA GLY A 42 -10.40 8.54 2.70
C GLY A 42 -11.71 8.63 1.91
N PRO A 43 -11.85 9.66 1.06
CA PRO A 43 -13.03 9.83 0.21
C PRO A 43 -13.13 8.71 -0.84
N ALA A 44 -14.37 8.34 -1.21
CA ALA A 44 -14.62 7.25 -2.15
C ALA A 44 -13.95 7.47 -3.52
N SER A 45 -13.79 8.72 -3.95
CA SER A 45 -13.11 9.08 -5.21
C SER A 45 -11.63 8.71 -5.25
N GLU A 46 -10.99 8.51 -4.11
CA GLU A 46 -9.57 8.15 -4.02
C GLU A 46 -9.36 6.66 -3.72
N ARG A 47 -10.44 5.87 -3.65
CA ARG A 47 -10.39 4.46 -3.22
C ARG A 47 -9.40 3.64 -4.04
N ASP A 48 -9.44 3.78 -5.37
CA ASP A 48 -8.56 3.02 -6.25
C ASP A 48 -7.10 3.45 -6.14
N LEU A 49 -6.83 4.73 -5.90
CA LEU A 49 -5.48 5.19 -5.57
C LEU A 49 -4.94 4.45 -4.33
N TRP A 50 -5.68 4.50 -3.22
CA TRP A 50 -5.23 3.91 -1.96
C TRP A 50 -5.14 2.39 -2.01
N GLN A 51 -6.10 1.72 -2.65
CA GLN A 51 -6.04 0.27 -2.85
C GLN A 51 -4.87 -0.15 -3.74
N GLY A 52 -4.56 0.63 -4.80
CA GLY A 52 -3.43 0.37 -5.69
C GLY A 52 -2.11 0.46 -4.95
N LEU A 53 -1.90 1.54 -4.18
CA LEU A 53 -0.71 1.72 -3.35
C LEU A 53 -0.56 0.63 -2.27
N ALA A 54 -1.66 0.26 -1.60
CA ALA A 54 -1.68 -0.84 -0.64
C ALA A 54 -1.30 -2.18 -1.28
N GLN A 55 -1.76 -2.44 -2.51
CA GLN A 55 -1.42 -3.65 -3.28
C GLN A 55 0.06 -3.67 -3.69
N LEU A 56 0.62 -2.53 -4.09
CA LEU A 56 2.05 -2.43 -4.38
C LEU A 56 2.89 -2.78 -3.15
N ALA A 57 2.60 -2.17 -2.00
CA ALA A 57 3.34 -2.37 -0.77
C ALA A 57 3.24 -3.83 -0.25
N VAL A 58 2.06 -4.44 -0.27
CA VAL A 58 1.93 -5.86 0.12
C VAL A 58 2.55 -6.80 -0.94
N GLY A 59 2.53 -6.43 -2.23
CA GLY A 59 3.26 -7.14 -3.28
C GLY A 59 4.76 -7.21 -3.02
N LEU A 60 5.37 -6.08 -2.62
CA LEU A 60 6.77 -6.03 -2.16
C LEU A 60 7.00 -6.89 -0.92
N THR A 61 6.06 -6.89 0.03
CA THR A 61 6.14 -7.74 1.23
C THR A 61 6.18 -9.23 0.86
N HIS A 62 5.34 -9.67 -0.08
CA HIS A 62 5.34 -11.06 -0.56
C HIS A 62 6.65 -11.41 -1.26
N ALA A 63 7.16 -10.55 -2.13
CA ALA A 63 8.44 -10.76 -2.80
C ALA A 63 9.60 -10.88 -1.80
N ALA A 64 9.66 -9.98 -0.80
CA ALA A 64 10.67 -10.01 0.25
C ALA A 64 10.61 -11.28 1.14
N ARG A 65 9.45 -11.94 1.21
CA ARG A 65 9.24 -13.21 1.95
C ARG A 65 9.44 -14.45 1.07
N GLY A 66 9.98 -14.31 -0.13
CA GLY A 66 10.23 -15.41 -1.06
C GLY A 66 9.02 -15.88 -1.87
N ASN A 67 7.86 -15.21 -1.74
CA ASN A 67 6.69 -15.46 -2.57
C ASN A 67 6.71 -14.55 -3.81
N SER A 68 7.68 -14.79 -4.70
CA SER A 68 7.92 -13.96 -5.89
C SER A 68 6.72 -13.95 -6.85
N ALA A 69 6.09 -15.10 -7.07
CA ALA A 69 4.94 -15.21 -7.97
C ALA A 69 3.70 -14.46 -7.44
N GLY A 70 3.39 -14.63 -6.15
CA GLY A 70 2.31 -13.91 -5.49
C GLY A 70 2.58 -12.41 -5.42
N GLY A 71 3.82 -12.02 -5.10
CA GLY A 71 4.25 -10.63 -5.09
C GLY A 71 4.10 -9.96 -6.46
N ALA A 72 4.59 -10.60 -7.52
CA ALA A 72 4.46 -10.07 -8.89
C ALA A 72 2.99 -9.90 -9.33
N ARG A 73 2.09 -10.80 -8.92
CA ARG A 73 0.66 -10.68 -9.20
C ARG A 73 0.04 -9.46 -8.52
N LEU A 74 0.39 -9.20 -7.26
CA LEU A 74 -0.10 -8.06 -6.50
C LEU A 74 0.46 -6.73 -7.04
N LEU A 75 1.74 -6.71 -7.42
CA LEU A 75 2.38 -5.53 -8.03
C LEU A 75 1.69 -5.12 -9.32
N ARG A 76 1.43 -6.08 -10.22
CA ARG A 76 0.68 -5.81 -11.47
C ARG A 76 -0.72 -5.27 -11.19
N ARG A 77 -1.49 -5.97 -10.35
CA ARG A 77 -2.86 -5.54 -10.00
C ARG A 77 -2.90 -4.13 -9.39
N GLY A 78 -1.91 -3.81 -8.54
CA GLY A 78 -1.77 -2.47 -7.97
C GLY A 78 -1.47 -1.43 -9.03
N ALA A 79 -0.55 -1.71 -9.95
CA ALA A 79 -0.21 -0.83 -11.07
C ALA A 79 -1.39 -0.61 -12.03
N ASP A 80 -2.09 -1.67 -12.42
CA ASP A 80 -3.27 -1.60 -13.31
C ASP A 80 -4.34 -0.70 -12.70
N ARG A 81 -4.60 -0.84 -11.40
CA ARG A 81 -5.54 0.01 -10.66
C ARG A 81 -5.11 1.48 -10.64
N LEU A 82 -3.82 1.78 -10.52
CA LEU A 82 -3.31 3.16 -10.56
C LEU A 82 -3.35 3.76 -11.96
N ALA A 83 -3.23 2.95 -13.00
CA ALA A 83 -3.36 3.38 -14.40
C ALA A 83 -4.82 3.65 -14.80
N GLY A 84 -5.80 3.19 -14.02
CA GLY A 84 -7.21 3.20 -14.39
C GLY A 84 -7.60 2.01 -15.29
N ASP A 85 -6.70 1.05 -15.48
CA ASP A 85 -6.85 -0.14 -16.32
C ASP A 85 -7.53 -1.29 -15.54
N THR A 86 -8.57 -0.96 -14.77
CA THR A 86 -9.37 -1.98 -14.07
C THR A 86 -10.25 -2.72 -15.08
N ALA A 87 -9.83 -3.94 -15.44
CA ALA A 87 -10.66 -4.92 -16.13
C ALA A 87 -11.90 -5.34 -15.32
#